data_AF-A0A6H9UWA7-F1
#
_entry.id   AF-A0A6H9UWA7-F1
#
_cell.length_a   1.000
_cell.length_b   1.000
_cell.length_c   1.000
_cell.angle_alpha   90.00
_cell.angle_beta   90.00
_cell.angle_gamma   90.00
#
_symmetry.space_group_name_H-M   'P 1'
#
loop_
_entity.id
_entity.type
_entity.pdbx_description
1 polymer ?
#
loop_
_entity_poly.entity_id
_entity_poly.type
_entity_poly.pdbx_seq_one_letter_code
_entity_poly.pdbx_strand_id
1 'polypeptide(L)'
;MLLADPELADPLVVESHKVGFDSMDVPRDRFQVAGDAWQQIRAGEADPKSYGLPLPHGPLVGEWFVAGNVRLDLAALNKVETLLWDVWGVGASSDGEMTDTIRTLYDRAAEMTVGEVTYSATRKLFAENHGLRTPRTVTSLAPFNGPSEVALRD
;
A
#
# COMPACT_ATOMS: atom_id res chain seq x y z
N MET A 1 2.64 -0.89 -21.92
CA MET A 1 2.10 0.27 -21.19
C MET A 1 3.25 0.94 -20.47
N LEU A 2 3.51 2.21 -20.77
CA LEU A 2 4.52 3.05 -20.13
C LEU A 2 4.08 3.38 -18.69
N LEU A 3 5.00 3.44 -17.74
CA LEU A 3 4.75 3.95 -16.38
C LEU A 3 5.51 5.26 -16.21
N ALA A 4 4.86 6.27 -15.65
CA ALA A 4 5.50 7.54 -15.36
C ALA A 4 5.32 7.86 -13.87
N ASP A 5 6.39 8.35 -13.24
CA ASP A 5 6.39 8.79 -11.85
C ASP A 5 6.62 10.31 -11.79
N PRO A 6 5.60 11.09 -11.43
CA PRO A 6 5.73 12.55 -11.38
C PRO A 6 6.60 13.04 -10.21
N GLU A 7 6.79 12.25 -9.16
CA GLU A 7 7.68 12.63 -8.05
C GLU A 7 9.15 12.59 -8.51
N LEU A 8 9.48 11.61 -9.35
CA LEU A 8 10.80 11.45 -9.95
C LEU A 8 11.07 12.42 -11.12
N ALA A 9 10.16 13.36 -11.39
CA ALA A 9 10.43 14.47 -12.29
C ALA A 9 11.23 15.61 -11.61
N ASP A 10 11.29 15.64 -10.27
CA ASP A 10 12.11 16.59 -9.52
C ASP A 10 13.58 16.12 -9.45
N PRO A 11 14.55 16.90 -9.99
CA PRO A 11 15.96 16.54 -9.94
C PRO A 11 16.51 16.29 -8.52
N LEU A 12 15.97 16.98 -7.49
CA LEU A 12 16.40 16.79 -6.10
C LEU A 12 16.01 15.42 -5.56
N VAL A 13 14.84 14.91 -5.96
CA VAL A 13 14.37 13.56 -5.60
C VAL A 13 15.23 12.52 -6.32
N VAL A 14 15.45 12.70 -7.63
CA VAL A 14 16.28 11.80 -8.44
C VAL A 14 17.70 11.68 -7.89
N GLU A 15 18.33 12.81 -7.55
CA GLU A 15 19.69 12.83 -7.00
C GLU A 15 19.76 12.18 -5.61
N SER A 16 18.83 12.53 -4.72
CA SER A 16 18.83 12.03 -3.34
C SER A 16 18.57 10.53 -3.25
N HIS A 17 17.70 9.99 -4.11
CA HIS A 17 17.39 8.56 -4.19
C HIS A 17 18.26 7.78 -5.20
N LYS A 18 19.19 8.46 -5.88
CA LYS A 18 20.09 7.88 -6.90
C LYS A 18 19.32 7.10 -7.97
N VAL A 19 18.21 7.66 -8.42
CA VAL A 19 17.36 7.04 -9.43
C VAL A 19 18.10 6.99 -10.77
N GLY A 20 18.28 5.79 -11.31
CA GLY A 20 19.05 5.53 -12.53
C GLY A 20 18.20 5.19 -13.76
N PHE A 21 16.90 5.47 -13.73
CA PHE A 21 15.95 5.20 -14.83
C PHE A 21 15.17 6.47 -15.19
N ASP A 22 14.59 6.49 -16.40
CA ASP A 22 13.75 7.59 -16.87
C ASP A 22 12.42 7.62 -16.09
N SER A 23 12.10 8.75 -15.47
CA SER A 23 10.85 8.92 -14.71
C SER A 23 9.61 8.90 -15.61
N MET A 24 9.75 9.11 -16.91
CA MET A 24 8.66 8.96 -17.88
C MET A 24 8.55 7.53 -18.45
N ASP A 25 9.51 6.65 -18.17
CA ASP A 25 9.51 5.23 -18.56
C ASP A 25 10.04 4.35 -17.42
N VAL A 26 9.29 4.30 -16.32
CA VAL A 26 9.66 3.54 -15.13
C VAL A 26 9.63 2.03 -15.44
N PRO A 27 10.76 1.32 -15.28
CA PRO A 27 10.80 -0.12 -15.49
C PRO A 27 9.80 -0.86 -14.59
N ARG A 28 9.20 -1.93 -15.12
CA ARG A 28 8.21 -2.72 -14.38
C ARG A 28 8.76 -3.37 -13.11
N ASP A 29 10.06 -3.66 -13.09
CA ASP A 29 10.79 -4.17 -11.93
C ASP A 29 11.28 -3.06 -10.98
N ARG A 30 10.88 -1.81 -11.22
CA ARG A 30 11.10 -0.65 -10.33
C ARG A 30 9.81 -0.06 -9.78
N PHE A 31 8.65 -0.47 -10.32
CA PHE A 31 7.33 -0.20 -9.75
C PHE A 31 6.71 -1.50 -9.25
N GLN A 32 7.00 -1.84 -8.00
CA GLN A 32 6.50 -3.06 -7.37
C GLN A 32 5.14 -2.77 -6.70
N VAL A 33 4.12 -3.55 -7.06
CA VAL A 33 2.81 -3.47 -6.39
C VAL A 33 2.87 -4.17 -5.02
N ALA A 34 2.01 -3.75 -4.09
CA ALA A 34 2.10 -4.23 -2.72
C ALA A 34 1.81 -5.73 -2.59
N GLY A 35 0.95 -6.27 -3.47
CA GLY A 35 0.67 -7.71 -3.53
C GLY A 35 1.90 -8.56 -3.81
N ASP A 36 2.76 -8.14 -4.75
CA ASP A 36 4.03 -8.81 -5.07
C ASP A 36 5.00 -8.74 -3.88
N ALA A 37 5.15 -7.54 -3.28
CA ALA A 37 5.99 -7.34 -2.11
C ALA A 37 5.55 -8.22 -0.94
N TRP A 38 4.24 -8.29 -0.70
CA TRP A 38 3.65 -9.14 0.33
C TRP A 38 4.01 -10.60 0.09
N GLN A 39 3.78 -11.13 -1.11
CA GLN A 39 4.07 -12.54 -1.42
C GLN A 39 5.56 -12.88 -1.23
N GLN A 40 6.48 -12.01 -1.66
CA GLN A 40 7.92 -12.21 -1.47
C GLN A 40 8.32 -12.20 0.02
N ILE A 41 7.74 -11.30 0.81
CA ILE A 41 7.93 -11.27 2.27
C ILE A 41 7.45 -12.59 2.90
N ARG A 42 6.25 -13.03 2.54
CA ARG A 42 5.64 -14.26 3.08
C ARG A 42 6.41 -15.53 2.68
N ALA A 43 7.07 -15.52 1.52
CA ALA A 43 7.97 -16.58 1.06
C ALA A 43 9.37 -16.52 1.70
N GLY A 44 9.71 -15.44 2.42
CA GLY A 44 11.04 -15.21 2.98
C GLY A 44 12.09 -14.77 1.94
N GLU A 45 11.64 -14.33 0.76
CA GLU A 45 12.47 -13.91 -0.36
C GLU A 45 12.84 -12.42 -0.31
N ALA A 46 12.11 -11.63 0.49
CA ALA A 46 12.38 -10.22 0.72
C ALA A 46 12.34 -9.85 2.22
N ASP A 47 13.23 -8.94 2.64
CA ASP A 47 13.22 -8.38 3.99
C ASP A 47 12.09 -7.35 4.12
N PRO A 48 11.12 -7.54 5.04
CA PRO A 48 10.06 -6.55 5.27
C PRO A 48 10.56 -5.14 5.57
N LYS A 49 11.74 -5.01 6.18
CA LYS A 49 12.34 -3.70 6.52
C LYS A 49 12.87 -2.92 5.32
N SER A 50 12.94 -3.56 4.14
CA SER A 50 13.26 -2.89 2.88
C SER A 50 12.09 -2.12 2.29
N TYR A 51 10.87 -2.35 2.78
CA TYR A 51 9.65 -1.70 2.29
C TYR A 51 9.18 -0.63 3.27
N GLY A 52 9.10 0.62 2.80
CA GLY A 52 8.53 1.72 3.57
C GLY A 52 9.19 3.06 3.32
N LEU A 53 9.00 3.98 4.27
CA LEU A 53 9.45 5.37 4.17
C LEU A 53 10.46 5.72 5.27
N PRO A 54 11.63 6.28 4.94
CA PRO A 54 12.51 6.86 5.94
C PRO A 54 11.91 8.18 6.45
N LEU A 55 11.63 8.27 7.76
CA LEU A 55 11.19 9.52 8.40
C LEU A 55 12.21 10.01 9.44
N PRO A 56 12.24 11.31 9.75
CA PRO A 56 13.17 11.89 10.74
C PRO A 56 13.09 11.25 12.13
N HIS A 57 11.92 10.71 12.50
CA HIS A 57 11.68 10.11 13.82
C HIS A 57 11.81 8.58 13.84
N GLY A 58 12.31 7.99 12.75
CA GLY A 58 12.42 6.55 12.55
C GLY A 58 11.66 6.09 11.32
N PRO A 59 12.10 5.00 10.68
CA PRO A 59 11.47 4.52 9.45
C PRO A 59 10.09 3.91 9.73
N LEU A 60 9.12 4.18 8.84
CA LEU A 60 7.88 3.41 8.76
C LEU A 60 8.10 2.29 7.76
N VAL A 61 8.55 1.15 8.26
CA VAL A 61 8.88 -0.04 7.45
C VAL A 61 8.34 -1.30 8.11
N GLY A 62 8.19 -2.37 7.34
CA GLY A 62 7.84 -3.69 7.85
C GLY A 62 6.69 -4.37 7.11
N GLU A 63 6.40 -5.60 7.53
CA GLU A 63 5.31 -6.43 7.02
C GLU A 63 3.97 -5.70 7.20
N TRP A 64 3.76 -5.07 8.36
CA TRP A 64 2.55 -4.29 8.66
C TRP A 64 2.35 -3.13 7.66
N PHE A 65 3.43 -2.50 7.22
CA PHE A 65 3.38 -1.38 6.27
C PHE A 65 2.98 -1.88 4.88
N VAL A 66 3.52 -3.01 4.44
CA VAL A 66 3.14 -3.64 3.16
C VAL A 66 1.69 -4.11 3.18
N ALA A 67 1.20 -4.69 4.28
CA ALA A 67 -0.24 -5.02 4.43
C ALA A 67 -1.12 -3.77 4.22
N GLY A 68 -0.74 -2.65 4.83
CA GLY A 68 -1.43 -1.36 4.63
C GLY A 68 -1.48 -0.95 3.16
N ASN A 69 -0.40 -1.13 2.41
CA ASN A 69 -0.38 -0.83 0.97
C ASN A 69 -1.21 -1.82 0.14
N VAL A 70 -1.23 -3.11 0.49
CA VAL A 70 -2.14 -4.10 -0.15
C VAL A 70 -3.60 -3.66 0.00
N ARG A 71 -3.98 -3.12 1.17
CA ARG A 71 -5.32 -2.55 1.38
C ARG A 71 -5.60 -1.37 0.44
N LEU A 72 -4.62 -0.49 0.25
CA LEU A 72 -4.74 0.68 -0.64
C LEU A 72 -4.86 0.25 -2.11
N ASP A 73 -4.04 -0.71 -2.57
CA ASP A 73 -4.12 -1.27 -3.92
C ASP A 73 -5.50 -1.88 -4.18
N LEU A 74 -6.02 -2.66 -3.22
CA LEU A 74 -7.35 -3.25 -3.31
C LEU A 74 -8.45 -2.16 -3.40
N ALA A 75 -8.34 -1.09 -2.62
CA ALA A 75 -9.29 0.03 -2.66
C ALA A 75 -9.22 0.79 -3.99
N ALA A 76 -8.01 1.02 -4.53
CA ALA A 76 -7.79 1.66 -5.82
C ALA A 76 -8.42 0.85 -6.98
N LEU A 77 -8.27 -0.48 -6.96
CA LEU A 77 -8.91 -1.37 -7.94
C LEU A 77 -10.45 -1.35 -7.85
N ASN A 78 -10.99 -0.89 -6.73
CA ASN A 78 -12.42 -0.66 -6.49
C ASN A 78 -12.84 0.81 -6.67
N LYS A 79 -11.96 1.66 -7.22
CA LYS A 79 -12.20 3.08 -7.52
C LYS A 79 -12.49 3.93 -6.28
N VAL A 80 -11.92 3.57 -5.14
CA VAL A 80 -11.97 4.42 -3.95
C VAL A 80 -10.89 5.49 -4.06
N GLU A 81 -11.31 6.75 -3.93
CA GLU A 81 -10.39 7.88 -3.77
C GLU A 81 -10.05 8.05 -2.29
N THR A 82 -8.78 7.84 -1.94
CA THR A 82 -8.27 7.98 -0.57
C THR A 82 -7.59 9.34 -0.39
N LEU A 83 -7.65 9.88 0.81
CA LEU A 83 -6.81 11.00 1.22
C LEU A 83 -5.41 10.52 1.57
N LEU A 84 -4.49 11.47 1.70
CA LEU A 84 -3.14 11.19 2.12
C LEU A 84 -3.14 10.60 3.55
N TRP A 85 -2.44 9.49 3.73
CA TRP A 85 -2.30 8.78 5.00
C TRP A 85 -3.61 8.24 5.61
N ASP A 86 -4.59 7.86 4.78
CA ASP A 86 -5.81 7.21 5.28
C ASP A 86 -5.54 5.79 5.81
N VAL A 87 -6.15 5.50 6.97
CA VAL A 87 -6.08 4.21 7.66
C VAL A 87 -7.48 3.74 8.04
N TRP A 88 -7.75 2.46 7.80
CA TRP A 88 -9.00 1.79 8.17
C TRP A 88 -8.86 0.27 8.22
N GLY A 89 -9.92 -0.40 8.71
CA GLY A 89 -10.05 -1.84 8.62
C GLY A 89 -9.14 -2.60 9.58
N VAL A 90 -8.93 -3.89 9.27
CA VAL A 90 -8.06 -4.77 10.05
C VAL A 90 -6.62 -4.49 9.65
N GLY A 91 -5.79 -4.13 10.62
CA GLY A 91 -4.38 -3.85 10.40
C GLY A 91 -3.59 -3.93 11.69
N ALA A 92 -2.30 -3.63 11.58
CA ALA A 92 -1.35 -3.53 12.67
C ALA A 92 -0.60 -2.22 12.55
N SER A 93 -0.09 -1.68 13.66
CA SER A 93 0.77 -0.50 13.66
C SER A 93 2.26 -0.85 13.74
N SER A 94 2.58 -2.14 13.87
CA SER A 94 3.94 -2.67 13.87
C SER A 94 3.96 -4.16 13.53
N ASP A 95 5.12 -4.70 13.17
CA ASP A 95 5.30 -6.14 12.91
C ASP A 95 4.98 -7.00 14.15
N GLY A 96 5.16 -6.47 15.36
CA GLY A 96 4.83 -7.18 16.60
C GLY A 96 3.32 -7.39 16.81
N GLU A 97 2.49 -6.58 16.15
CA GLU A 97 1.03 -6.68 16.19
C GLU A 97 0.47 -7.54 15.04
N MET A 98 1.31 -7.98 14.11
CA MET A 98 0.90 -8.84 13.00
C MET A 98 0.57 -10.25 13.51
N THR A 99 -0.73 -10.52 13.64
CA THR A 99 -1.27 -11.84 13.98
C THR A 99 -1.45 -12.70 12.73
N ASP A 100 -1.54 -14.02 12.89
CA ASP A 100 -1.79 -14.94 11.77
C ASP A 100 -3.15 -14.69 11.09
N THR A 101 -4.14 -14.21 11.84
CA THR A 101 -5.44 -13.79 11.30
C THR A 101 -5.28 -12.59 10.36
N ILE A 102 -4.48 -11.59 10.75
CA ILE A 102 -4.18 -10.43 9.91
C ILE A 102 -3.42 -10.89 8.67
N ARG A 103 -2.38 -11.71 8.83
CA ARG A 103 -1.60 -12.24 7.70
C ARG A 103 -2.47 -13.00 6.71
N THR A 104 -3.32 -13.90 7.18
CA THR A 104 -4.22 -14.69 6.33
C THR A 104 -5.18 -13.80 5.53
N LEU A 105 -5.68 -12.72 6.14
CA LEU A 105 -6.52 -11.75 5.44
C LEU A 105 -5.75 -11.07 4.30
N TYR A 106 -4.51 -10.65 4.57
CA TYR A 106 -3.68 -9.95 3.59
C TYR A 106 -3.05 -10.88 2.55
N ASP A 107 -2.83 -12.16 2.87
CA ASP A 107 -2.48 -13.20 1.88
C ASP A 107 -3.56 -13.26 0.78
N ARG A 108 -4.83 -13.37 1.19
CA ARG A 108 -5.97 -13.39 0.26
C ARG A 108 -6.14 -12.07 -0.51
N ALA A 109 -5.88 -10.93 0.14
CA ALA A 109 -5.96 -9.64 -0.54
C ALA A 109 -4.84 -9.48 -1.58
N ALA A 110 -3.61 -9.86 -1.24
CA ALA A 110 -2.45 -9.80 -2.13
C ALA A 110 -2.64 -10.66 -3.39
N GLU A 111 -3.22 -11.86 -3.26
CA GLU A 111 -3.58 -12.69 -4.42
C GLU A 111 -4.50 -11.98 -5.43
N MET A 112 -5.35 -11.06 -4.97
CA MET A 112 -6.31 -10.35 -5.81
C MET A 112 -5.79 -9.01 -6.37
N THR A 113 -4.63 -8.55 -5.91
CA THR A 113 -4.03 -7.25 -6.31
C THR A 113 -2.74 -7.40 -7.10
N VAL A 114 -2.32 -8.63 -7.39
CA VAL A 114 -1.07 -8.96 -8.09
C VAL A 114 -1.31 -9.54 -9.47
N GLY A 115 -0.34 -9.36 -10.38
CA GLY A 115 -0.37 -9.97 -11.71
C GLY A 115 -1.60 -9.56 -12.54
N GLU A 116 -2.25 -10.54 -13.16
CA GLU A 116 -3.49 -10.31 -13.92
C GLU A 116 -4.70 -10.24 -13.00
N VAL A 117 -5.14 -9.00 -12.70
CA VAL A 117 -6.23 -8.75 -11.76
C VAL A 117 -7.58 -9.21 -12.34
N THR A 118 -8.22 -10.17 -11.64
CA THR A 118 -9.60 -10.56 -11.93
C THR A 118 -10.58 -9.62 -11.22
N TYR A 119 -10.97 -8.54 -11.89
CA TYR A 119 -11.79 -7.48 -11.28
C TYR A 119 -13.10 -7.95 -10.62
N SER A 120 -13.75 -9.01 -11.11
CA SER A 120 -14.96 -9.55 -10.48
C SER A 120 -14.67 -10.15 -9.11
N ALA A 121 -13.58 -10.90 -8.98
CA ALA A 121 -13.14 -11.50 -7.74
C ALA A 121 -12.64 -10.43 -6.76
N THR A 122 -11.85 -9.47 -7.24
CA THR A 122 -11.37 -8.33 -6.47
C THR A 122 -12.54 -7.49 -5.92
N ARG A 123 -13.56 -7.19 -6.75
CA ARG A 123 -14.78 -6.49 -6.31
C ARG A 123 -15.56 -7.28 -5.27
N LYS A 124 -15.69 -8.60 -5.45
CA LYS A 124 -16.38 -9.47 -4.50
C LYS A 124 -15.66 -9.49 -3.16
N LEU A 125 -14.34 -9.71 -3.15
CA LEU A 125 -13.53 -9.68 -1.93
C LEU A 125 -13.71 -8.36 -1.19
N PHE A 126 -13.56 -7.24 -1.89
CA PHE A 126 -13.70 -5.91 -1.30
C PHE A 126 -15.09 -5.66 -0.73
N ALA A 127 -16.16 -6.02 -1.45
CA ALA A 127 -17.54 -5.80 -1.00
C ALA A 127 -17.91 -6.65 0.23
N GLU A 128 -17.43 -7.89 0.31
CA GLU A 128 -17.81 -8.85 1.36
C GLU A 128 -16.96 -8.74 2.63
N ASN A 129 -15.82 -8.06 2.60
CA ASN A 129 -14.89 -7.99 3.74
C ASN A 129 -14.84 -6.61 4.36
N HIS A 130 -15.61 -6.39 5.44
CA HIS A 130 -15.60 -5.12 6.19
C HIS A 130 -14.22 -4.73 6.75
N GLY A 131 -13.34 -5.70 6.99
CA GLY A 131 -11.95 -5.45 7.42
C GLY A 131 -11.04 -4.89 6.32
N LEU A 132 -11.44 -4.99 5.05
CA LEU A 132 -10.69 -4.49 3.90
C LEU A 132 -11.40 -3.32 3.22
N ARG A 133 -12.74 -3.37 3.18
CA ARG A 133 -13.58 -2.37 2.54
C ARG A 133 -13.40 -1.02 3.19
N THR A 134 -13.22 0.01 2.38
CA THR A 134 -13.18 1.38 2.88
C THR A 134 -14.53 1.73 3.55
N PRO A 135 -14.50 2.13 4.83
CA PRO A 135 -15.69 2.62 5.54
C PRO A 135 -16.07 4.03 5.07
N ARG A 136 -17.22 4.52 5.52
CA ARG A 136 -17.65 5.91 5.27
C ARG A 136 -16.77 6.93 5.98
N THR A 137 -16.18 6.55 7.12
CA THR A 137 -15.29 7.40 7.91
C THR A 137 -13.97 6.70 8.08
N VAL A 138 -12.88 7.38 7.76
CA VAL A 138 -11.51 6.89 7.87
C VAL A 138 -10.71 7.78 8.82
N THR A 139 -9.67 7.21 9.42
CA THR A 139 -8.68 7.98 10.17
C THR A 139 -7.61 8.46 9.20
N SER A 140 -7.48 9.77 9.01
CA SER A 140 -6.38 10.37 8.25
C SER A 140 -5.24 10.73 9.20
N LEU A 141 -4.03 10.25 8.90
CA LEU A 141 -2.82 10.56 9.68
C LEU A 141 -2.00 11.68 9.02
N ALA A 142 -2.62 12.53 8.21
CA ALA A 142 -1.94 13.60 7.50
C ALA A 142 -1.16 14.52 8.48
N PRO A 143 0.16 14.70 8.29
CA PRO A 143 1.02 15.31 9.30
C PRO A 143 0.70 16.79 9.58
N PHE A 144 0.09 17.50 8.63
CA PHE A 144 -0.21 18.93 8.79
C PHE A 144 -1.37 19.21 9.77
N ASN A 145 -2.36 18.33 9.83
CA ASN A 145 -3.54 18.50 10.70
C ASN A 145 -3.52 17.60 11.94
N GLY A 146 -2.59 16.64 11.98
CA GLY A 146 -2.61 15.56 12.96
C GLY A 146 -3.68 14.51 12.67
N PRO A 147 -3.72 13.41 13.45
CA PRO A 147 -4.73 12.37 13.31
C PRO A 147 -6.15 12.93 13.41
N SER A 148 -6.99 12.65 12.42
CA SER A 148 -8.38 13.13 12.38
C SER A 148 -9.31 12.14 11.68
N GLU A 149 -10.58 12.15 12.09
CA GLU A 149 -11.63 11.35 11.44
C GLU A 149 -12.23 12.15 10.27
N VAL A 150 -12.24 11.54 9.08
CA VAL A 150 -12.74 12.17 7.86
C VAL A 150 -13.85 11.33 7.26
N ALA A 151 -15.01 11.95 7.04
CA ALA A 151 -16.10 11.34 6.30
C ALA A 151 -15.84 11.47 4.79
N LEU A 152 -15.76 10.34 4.10
CA LEU A 152 -15.63 10.28 2.65
C LEU A 152 -16.96 10.68 2.00
N ARG A 153 -16.85 11.35 0.84
CA ARG A 153 -18.02 11.72 0.02
C ARG A 153 -18.45 10.50 -0.81
N ASP A 154 -19.75 10.39 -1.05
CA ASP A 154 -20.35 9.35 -1.90
C ASP A 154 -20.08 9.60 -3.40
#